data_AF-A0A961BN64-F1
#
_entry.id   AF-A0A961BN64-F1
#
_cell.length_a   1.000
_cell.length_b   1.000
_cell.length_c   1.000
_cell.angle_alpha   90.00
_cell.angle_beta   90.00
_cell.angle_gamma   90.00
#
_symmetry.space_group_name_H-M   'P 1'
#
loop_
_entity.id
_entity.type
_entity.pdbx_description
1 polymer ?
#
loop_
_entity_poly.entity_id
_entity_poly.type
_entity_poly.pdbx_seq_one_letter_code
_entity_poly.pdbx_strand_id
1 'polypeptide(L)'
;MQGVRILSTASHLVKRFFRSVAARSLDAQELDEIHAALPPRLLPLFAALQRMDQRHSYDVYERVGKDPQLAQAALLHDVGKQASRLGVVRRSCATVGAALHLRLSPRLQRYVDHGPIGAALLEEAGADPLAIAFTRHHPGPTPVDIDPSAWLRLSDADDH
;
A
#
# COMPACT_ATOMS: atom_id res chain seq x y z
N MET A 1 14.99 6.15 -32.23
CA MET A 1 14.99 7.06 -31.05
C MET A 1 13.58 7.19 -30.43
N GLN A 2 12.96 6.10 -29.97
CA GLN A 2 11.62 6.12 -29.35
C GLN A 2 11.59 5.65 -27.88
N GLY A 3 12.68 5.12 -27.34
CA GLY A 3 12.71 4.54 -25.98
C GLY A 3 12.81 5.54 -24.80
N VAL A 4 13.17 6.81 -25.05
CA VAL A 4 13.42 7.78 -23.97
C VAL A 4 12.15 8.51 -23.51
N ARG A 5 11.08 8.57 -24.34
CA ARG A 5 9.87 9.34 -24.08
C ARG A 5 8.82 8.64 -23.20
N ILE A 6 8.88 7.33 -23.02
CA ILE A 6 7.91 6.57 -22.23
C ILE A 6 8.28 6.59 -20.74
N LEU A 7 9.58 6.60 -20.43
CA LEU A 7 10.13 6.61 -19.06
C LEU A 7 9.90 7.96 -18.32
N SER A 8 9.83 9.08 -19.05
CA SER A 8 9.60 10.40 -18.44
C SER A 8 8.14 10.59 -18.00
N THR A 9 7.19 9.94 -18.67
CA THR A 9 5.76 10.10 -18.38
C THR A 9 5.33 9.31 -17.14
N ALA A 10 5.72 8.02 -17.05
CA ALA A 10 5.41 7.18 -15.91
C ALA A 10 6.08 7.69 -14.62
N SER A 11 7.35 8.09 -14.68
CA SER A 11 8.08 8.60 -13.52
C SER A 11 7.55 9.95 -13.01
N HIS A 12 7.03 10.80 -13.88
CA HIS A 12 6.44 12.09 -13.49
C HIS A 12 5.03 11.93 -12.91
N LEU A 13 4.23 10.98 -13.40
CA LEU A 13 2.91 10.65 -12.83
C LEU A 13 3.06 10.05 -11.42
N VAL A 14 3.95 9.07 -11.28
CA VAL A 14 4.30 8.46 -9.99
C VAL A 14 4.84 9.52 -9.01
N LYS A 15 5.73 10.42 -9.46
CA LYS A 15 6.22 11.53 -8.62
C LYS A 15 5.16 12.56 -8.26
N ARG A 16 4.18 12.84 -9.13
CA ARG A 16 3.08 13.77 -8.84
C ARG A 16 2.12 13.17 -7.84
N PHE A 17 1.73 11.92 -8.06
CA PHE A 17 0.91 11.13 -7.16
C PHE A 17 1.52 11.09 -5.75
N PHE A 18 2.79 10.66 -5.63
CA PHE A 18 3.47 10.65 -4.34
C PHE A 18 3.73 12.04 -3.75
N ARG A 19 3.75 13.11 -4.56
CA ARG A 19 3.93 14.48 -4.04
C ARG A 19 2.63 15.08 -3.52
N SER A 20 1.47 14.78 -4.12
CA SER A 20 0.17 15.20 -3.58
C SER A 20 -0.15 14.45 -2.29
N VAL A 21 0.10 13.14 -2.25
CA VAL A 21 -0.14 12.29 -1.08
C VAL A 21 0.87 12.57 0.05
N ALA A 22 2.14 12.91 -0.24
CA ALA A 22 3.13 13.20 0.81
C ALA A 22 2.98 14.58 1.50
N ALA A 23 2.14 15.49 0.98
CA ALA A 23 2.14 16.88 1.44
C ALA A 23 1.35 17.12 2.74
N ARG A 24 0.42 16.23 3.12
CA ARG A 24 -0.46 16.42 4.29
C ARG A 24 -0.36 15.24 5.27
N SER A 25 0.12 15.51 6.48
CA SER A 25 0.02 14.58 7.62
C SER A 25 -1.43 14.35 8.04
N LEU A 26 -1.72 13.23 8.67
CA LEU A 26 -3.03 12.99 9.33
C LEU A 26 -3.28 14.03 10.43
N ASP A 27 -4.47 14.62 10.41
CA ASP A 27 -4.98 15.48 11.46
C ASP A 27 -5.66 14.65 12.57
N ALA A 28 -6.05 15.33 13.65
CA ALA A 28 -6.58 14.65 14.84
C ALA A 28 -7.89 13.90 14.54
N GLN A 29 -8.77 14.45 13.70
CA GLN A 29 -10.03 13.80 13.37
C GLN A 29 -9.77 12.54 12.55
N GLU A 30 -8.89 12.62 11.54
CA GLU A 30 -8.54 11.47 10.71
C GLU A 30 -7.90 10.34 11.54
N LEU A 31 -7.07 10.70 12.55
CA LEU A 31 -6.52 9.73 13.50
C LEU A 31 -7.61 9.08 14.37
N ASP A 32 -8.57 9.85 14.87
CA ASP A 32 -9.69 9.31 15.66
C ASP A 32 -10.55 8.34 14.84
N GLU A 33 -10.75 8.62 13.55
CA GLU A 33 -11.45 7.72 12.65
C GLU A 33 -10.69 6.41 12.43
N ILE A 34 -9.35 6.46 12.31
CA ILE A 34 -8.50 5.26 12.24
C ILE A 34 -8.59 4.45 13.53
N HIS A 35 -8.57 5.12 14.69
CA HIS A 35 -8.73 4.47 16.00
C HIS A 35 -10.08 3.78 16.16
N ALA A 36 -11.14 4.34 15.56
CA ALA A 36 -12.46 3.72 15.54
C ALA A 36 -12.57 2.57 14.54
N ALA A 37 -11.86 2.65 13.41
CA ALA A 37 -11.93 1.68 12.32
C ALA A 37 -11.07 0.42 12.55
N LEU A 38 -9.96 0.54 13.28
CA LEU A 38 -9.04 -0.56 13.55
C LEU A 38 -9.15 -1.07 14.99
N PRO A 39 -9.15 -2.40 15.21
CA PRO A 39 -9.00 -2.93 16.55
C PRO A 39 -7.64 -2.54 17.15
N PRO A 40 -7.52 -2.36 18.48
CA PRO A 40 -6.31 -1.84 19.10
C PRO A 40 -5.02 -2.60 18.77
N ARG A 41 -5.13 -3.91 18.52
CA ARG A 41 -3.99 -4.78 18.15
C ARG A 41 -3.38 -4.47 16.76
N LEU A 42 -4.13 -3.83 15.87
CA LEU A 42 -3.67 -3.48 14.52
C LEU A 42 -3.15 -2.04 14.42
N LEU A 43 -3.46 -1.18 15.38
CA LEU A 43 -2.97 0.22 15.40
C LEU A 43 -1.44 0.34 15.35
N PRO A 44 -0.64 -0.50 16.05
CA PRO A 44 0.81 -0.43 15.95
C PRO A 44 1.34 -0.69 14.53
N LEU A 45 0.65 -1.53 13.75
CA LEU A 45 1.01 -1.82 12.35
C LEU A 45 0.78 -0.58 11.46
N PHE A 46 -0.36 0.10 11.63
CA PHE A 46 -0.63 1.35 10.95
C PHE A 46 0.38 2.45 11.34
N ALA A 47 0.66 2.58 12.64
CA ALA A 47 1.60 3.58 13.15
C ALA A 47 3.04 3.37 12.64
N ALA A 48 3.41 2.14 12.27
CA ALA A 48 4.71 1.80 11.71
C ALA A 48 4.89 2.18 10.22
N LEU A 49 3.80 2.46 9.51
CA LEU A 49 3.84 2.96 8.13
C LEU A 49 4.61 4.30 8.06
N GLN A 50 5.25 4.58 6.92
CA GLN A 50 5.80 5.91 6.71
C GLN A 50 4.65 6.91 6.58
N ARG A 51 4.85 8.18 6.98
CA ARG A 51 3.78 9.20 6.94
C ARG A 51 3.04 9.29 5.60
N MET A 52 3.78 9.14 4.50
CA MET A 52 3.19 9.12 3.15
C MET A 52 2.29 7.90 2.93
N ASP A 53 2.69 6.73 3.44
CA ASP A 53 1.91 5.49 3.32
C ASP A 53 0.70 5.52 4.28
N GLN A 54 0.81 6.16 5.45
CA GLN A 54 -0.32 6.42 6.34
C GLN A 54 -1.37 7.31 5.67
N ARG A 55 -0.93 8.40 5.03
CA ARG A 55 -1.81 9.28 4.26
C ARG A 55 -2.48 8.53 3.12
N HIS A 56 -1.68 7.85 2.29
CA HIS A 56 -2.18 7.02 1.18
C HIS A 56 -3.27 6.05 1.65
N SER A 57 -2.97 5.25 2.68
CA SER A 57 -3.90 4.24 3.19
C SER A 57 -5.19 4.86 3.76
N TYR A 58 -5.09 6.04 4.37
CA TYR A 58 -6.28 6.79 4.80
C TYR A 58 -7.10 7.32 3.62
N ASP A 59 -6.46 7.86 2.58
CA ASP A 59 -7.16 8.33 1.38
C ASP A 59 -7.91 7.17 0.68
N VAL A 60 -7.30 5.97 0.63
CA VAL A 60 -7.97 4.73 0.17
C VAL A 60 -9.16 4.40 1.05
N TYR A 61 -9.02 4.48 2.38
CA TYR A 61 -10.11 4.27 3.34
C TYR A 61 -11.27 5.26 3.13
N GLU A 62 -10.99 6.53 2.85
CA GLU A 62 -12.02 7.51 2.51
C GLU A 62 -12.74 7.17 1.19
N ARG A 63 -11.98 6.78 0.16
CA ARG A 63 -12.54 6.48 -1.17
C ARG A 63 -13.43 5.25 -1.20
N VAL A 64 -13.12 4.24 -0.39
CA VAL A 64 -14.03 3.08 -0.22
C VAL A 64 -15.28 3.43 0.60
N GLY A 65 -15.42 4.68 1.04
CA GLY A 65 -16.58 5.19 1.78
C GLY A 65 -16.49 4.93 3.28
N LYS A 66 -15.29 4.73 3.82
CA LYS A 66 -15.05 4.36 5.23
C LYS A 66 -15.81 3.08 5.62
N ASP A 67 -15.95 2.16 4.67
CA ASP A 67 -16.66 0.91 4.84
C ASP A 67 -15.96 0.03 5.89
N PRO A 68 -16.64 -0.35 7.00
CA PRO A 68 -16.02 -1.15 8.05
C PRO A 68 -15.51 -2.52 7.57
N GLN A 69 -16.11 -3.09 6.52
CA GLN A 69 -15.67 -4.38 5.97
C GLN A 69 -14.37 -4.26 5.18
N LEU A 70 -14.08 -3.08 4.64
CA LEU A 70 -12.89 -2.80 3.83
C LEU A 70 -11.80 -2.07 4.62
N ALA A 71 -12.12 -1.56 5.81
CA ALA A 71 -11.27 -0.69 6.61
C ALA A 71 -9.88 -1.28 6.87
N GLN A 72 -9.80 -2.54 7.33
CA GLN A 72 -8.51 -3.17 7.62
C GLN A 72 -7.65 -3.31 6.35
N ALA A 73 -8.25 -3.70 5.22
CA ALA A 73 -7.53 -3.82 3.97
C ALA A 73 -7.06 -2.44 3.48
N ALA A 74 -7.96 -1.46 3.41
CA ALA A 74 -7.63 -0.10 2.98
C ALA A 74 -6.50 0.52 3.81
N LEU A 75 -6.59 0.44 5.15
CA LEU A 75 -5.65 1.08 6.06
C LEU A 75 -4.31 0.35 6.20
N LEU A 76 -4.23 -0.97 5.92
CA LEU A 76 -3.07 -1.79 6.25
C LEU A 76 -2.40 -2.48 5.07
N HIS A 77 -2.94 -2.38 3.84
CA HIS A 77 -2.39 -3.09 2.67
C HIS A 77 -0.90 -2.82 2.40
N ASP A 78 -0.40 -1.68 2.88
CA ASP A 78 0.97 -1.24 2.70
C ASP A 78 1.92 -1.55 3.88
N VAL A 79 1.45 -2.27 4.90
CA VAL A 79 2.21 -2.54 6.13
C VAL A 79 3.57 -3.20 5.87
N GLY A 80 3.70 -3.99 4.81
CA GLY A 80 4.95 -4.61 4.40
C GLY A 80 6.02 -3.63 3.90
N LYS A 81 5.63 -2.44 3.43
CA LYS A 81 6.57 -1.41 2.94
C LYS A 81 7.51 -0.91 4.04
N GLN A 82 7.13 -1.07 5.32
CA GLN A 82 7.95 -0.72 6.49
C GLN A 82 9.33 -1.41 6.49
N ALA A 83 9.41 -2.65 5.99
CA ALA A 83 10.62 -3.48 6.01
C ALA A 83 11.72 -2.96 5.06
N SER A 84 11.33 -2.12 4.09
CA SER A 84 12.24 -1.62 3.06
C SER A 84 12.87 -0.26 3.41
N ARG A 85 12.18 0.58 4.20
CA ARG A 85 12.53 1.99 4.50
C ARG A 85 13.02 2.78 3.27
N LEU A 86 12.60 2.39 2.08
CA LEU A 86 13.06 3.01 0.83
C LEU A 86 12.29 4.31 0.62
N GLY A 87 13.01 5.43 0.52
CA GLY A 87 12.43 6.68 0.04
C GLY A 87 11.91 6.56 -1.39
N VAL A 88 11.00 7.45 -1.79
CA VAL A 88 10.29 7.46 -3.10
C VAL A 88 11.20 7.15 -4.29
N VAL A 89 12.42 7.71 -4.31
CA VAL A 89 13.42 7.51 -5.38
C VAL A 89 13.86 6.04 -5.51
N ARG A 90 14.12 5.36 -4.39
CA ARG A 90 14.53 3.94 -4.42
C ARG A 90 13.36 3.01 -4.70
N ARG A 91 12.12 3.38 -4.34
CA ARG A 91 10.91 2.64 -4.73
C ARG A 91 10.73 2.64 -6.24
N SER A 92 10.88 3.80 -6.88
CA SER A 92 10.86 3.90 -8.36
C SER A 92 11.99 3.09 -9.01
N CYS A 93 13.21 3.11 -8.47
CA CYS A 93 14.30 2.27 -8.97
C CYS A 93 14.06 0.76 -8.75
N ALA A 94 13.40 0.37 -7.65
CA ALA A 94 13.05 -1.03 -7.37
C ALA A 94 12.03 -1.55 -8.38
N THR A 95 10.95 -0.80 -8.60
CA THR A 95 9.90 -1.14 -9.57
C THR A 95 10.47 -1.24 -10.98
N VAL A 96 11.32 -0.29 -11.40
CA VAL A 96 11.99 -0.33 -12.72
C VAL A 96 12.98 -1.49 -12.81
N GLY A 97 13.77 -1.75 -11.76
CA GLY A 97 14.73 -2.84 -11.75
C GLY A 97 14.06 -4.22 -11.80
N ALA A 98 12.94 -4.40 -11.10
CA ALA A 98 12.12 -5.61 -11.16
C ALA A 98 11.50 -5.82 -12.54
N ALA A 99 10.93 -4.77 -13.14
CA ALA A 99 10.38 -4.80 -14.50
C ALA A 99 11.43 -5.11 -15.58
N LEU A 100 12.71 -4.82 -15.30
CA LEU A 100 13.85 -5.09 -16.19
C LEU A 100 14.62 -6.37 -15.82
N HIS A 101 14.10 -7.20 -14.91
CA HIS A 101 14.73 -8.44 -14.42
C HIS A 101 16.20 -8.27 -13.95
N LEU A 102 16.53 -7.13 -13.37
CA LEU A 102 17.88 -6.84 -12.87
C LEU A 102 18.11 -7.51 -11.50
N ARG A 103 19.36 -7.88 -11.21
CA ARG A 103 19.75 -8.31 -9.85
C ARG A 103 19.58 -7.16 -8.86
N LEU A 104 18.63 -7.32 -7.94
CA LEU A 104 18.31 -6.32 -6.92
C LEU A 104 19.16 -6.52 -5.65
N SER A 105 19.50 -5.42 -4.98
CA SER A 105 20.09 -5.50 -3.64
C SER A 105 19.11 -6.11 -2.63
N PRO A 106 19.55 -6.71 -1.51
CA PRO A 106 18.65 -7.32 -0.52
C PRO A 106 17.56 -6.37 0.03
N ARG A 107 17.84 -5.06 0.10
CA ARG A 107 16.84 -4.05 0.50
C ARG A 107 15.78 -3.80 -0.56
N LEU A 108 16.15 -3.90 -1.84
CA LEU A 108 15.23 -3.78 -2.97
C LEU A 108 14.40 -5.06 -3.12
N GLN A 109 15.00 -6.24 -2.87
CA GLN A 109 14.28 -7.51 -2.86
C GLN A 109 13.18 -7.52 -1.78
N ARG A 110 13.46 -7.09 -0.55
CA ARG A 110 12.43 -6.94 0.50
C ARG A 110 11.31 -5.94 0.16
N TYR A 111 11.59 -4.99 -0.73
CA TYR A 111 10.54 -4.10 -1.25
C TYR A 111 9.70 -4.80 -2.31
N VAL A 112 10.28 -5.65 -3.15
CA VAL A 112 9.49 -6.49 -4.07
C VAL A 112 8.62 -7.46 -3.26
N ASP A 113 9.17 -8.02 -2.19
CA ASP A 113 8.48 -8.99 -1.32
C ASP A 113 7.62 -8.33 -0.23
N HIS A 114 7.29 -7.04 -0.37
CA HIS A 114 6.53 -6.32 0.66
C HIS A 114 5.15 -6.93 0.90
N GLY A 115 4.47 -7.44 -0.14
CA GLY A 115 3.16 -8.08 -0.01
C GLY A 115 3.19 -9.30 0.93
N PRO A 116 4.01 -10.34 0.65
CA PRO A 116 4.15 -11.49 1.55
C PRO A 116 4.61 -11.13 2.98
N ILE A 117 5.54 -10.18 3.13
CA ILE A 117 5.99 -9.73 4.46
C ILE A 117 4.84 -9.05 5.22
N GLY A 118 4.10 -8.17 4.54
CA GLY A 118 2.96 -7.48 5.15
C GLY A 118 1.85 -8.44 5.55
N ALA A 119 1.55 -9.41 4.68
CA ALA A 119 0.55 -10.43 4.95
C ALA A 119 0.92 -11.29 6.18
N ALA A 120 2.18 -11.67 6.34
CA ALA A 120 2.63 -12.39 7.53
C ALA A 120 2.46 -11.58 8.83
N LEU A 121 2.74 -10.27 8.79
CA LEU A 121 2.50 -9.38 9.94
C LEU A 121 1.01 -9.27 10.29
N LEU A 122 0.14 -9.24 9.29
CA LEU A 122 -1.31 -9.20 9.47
C LEU A 122 -1.87 -10.52 9.99
N GLU A 123 -1.34 -11.65 9.51
CA GLU A 123 -1.67 -12.98 10.03
C GLU A 123 -1.31 -13.11 11.51
N GLU A 124 -0.10 -12.71 11.90
CA GLU A 124 0.36 -12.74 13.30
C GLU A 124 -0.50 -11.86 14.21
N ALA A 125 -0.96 -10.71 13.70
CA ALA A 125 -1.81 -9.79 14.45
C ALA A 125 -3.32 -10.15 14.42
N GLY A 126 -3.70 -11.23 13.72
CA GLY A 126 -5.08 -11.67 13.59
C GLY A 126 -5.98 -10.65 12.88
N ALA A 127 -5.51 -10.16 11.73
CA ALA A 127 -6.28 -9.30 10.84
C ALA A 127 -7.33 -10.09 10.03
N ASP A 128 -8.23 -9.36 9.38
CA ASP A 128 -9.25 -9.92 8.52
C ASP A 128 -8.65 -10.65 7.29
N PRO A 129 -9.22 -11.79 6.85
CA PRO A 129 -8.75 -12.50 5.66
C PRO A 129 -8.65 -11.64 4.39
N LEU A 130 -9.58 -10.70 4.19
CA LEU A 130 -9.51 -9.75 3.06
C LEU A 130 -8.28 -8.86 3.16
N ALA A 131 -7.96 -8.35 4.35
CA ALA A 131 -6.79 -7.49 4.55
C ALA A 131 -5.48 -8.26 4.29
N ILE A 132 -5.40 -9.51 4.75
CA ILE A 132 -4.25 -10.40 4.52
C ILE A 132 -4.10 -10.68 3.02
N ALA A 133 -5.18 -11.09 2.36
CA ALA A 133 -5.18 -11.43 0.94
C ALA A 133 -4.86 -10.23 0.05
N PHE A 134 -5.47 -9.08 0.34
CA PHE A 134 -5.24 -7.84 -0.40
C PHE A 134 -3.78 -7.38 -0.27
N THR A 135 -3.23 -7.37 0.96
CA THR A 135 -1.81 -7.08 1.20
C THR A 135 -0.89 -8.02 0.44
N ARG A 136 -1.23 -9.31 0.38
CA ARG A 136 -0.35 -10.34 -0.22
C ARG A 136 -0.32 -10.27 -1.74
N HIS A 137 -1.47 -10.02 -2.36
CA HIS A 137 -1.68 -10.26 -3.79
C HIS A 137 -1.92 -8.99 -4.62
N HIS A 138 -2.16 -7.83 -4.01
CA HIS A 138 -2.31 -6.57 -4.73
C HIS A 138 -0.94 -5.93 -5.06
N PRO A 139 -0.73 -5.41 -6.28
CA PRO A 139 -1.61 -5.50 -7.45
C PRO A 139 -1.59 -6.90 -8.08
N GLY A 140 -2.77 -7.44 -8.37
CA GLY A 140 -2.92 -8.78 -8.91
C GLY A 140 -4.38 -9.22 -9.05
N PRO A 141 -4.62 -10.42 -9.59
CA PRO A 141 -5.97 -10.96 -9.72
C PRO A 141 -6.57 -11.26 -8.34
N THR A 142 -7.90 -11.12 -8.23
CA THR A 142 -8.64 -11.53 -7.03
C THR A 142 -8.42 -13.01 -6.73
N PRO A 143 -8.01 -13.38 -5.51
CA PRO A 143 -7.98 -14.77 -5.06
C PRO A 143 -9.37 -15.42 -5.08
N VAL A 144 -9.43 -16.74 -5.26
CA VAL A 144 -10.69 -17.50 -5.47
C VAL A 144 -11.64 -17.41 -4.28
N ASP A 145 -11.10 -17.25 -3.08
CA ASP A 145 -11.80 -17.22 -1.79
C ASP A 145 -12.17 -15.80 -1.32
N ILE A 146 -11.88 -14.78 -2.13
CA ILE A 146 -12.17 -13.39 -1.81
C ILE A 146 -13.31 -12.86 -2.69
N ASP A 147 -14.21 -12.08 -2.09
CA ASP A 147 -15.27 -11.39 -2.83
C ASP A 147 -14.68 -10.45 -3.90
N PRO A 148 -14.94 -10.71 -5.20
CA PRO A 148 -14.45 -9.86 -6.29
C PRO A 148 -14.95 -8.43 -6.20
N SER A 149 -16.13 -8.18 -5.62
CA SER A 149 -16.65 -6.82 -5.44
C SER A 149 -15.82 -6.02 -4.44
N ALA A 150 -15.51 -6.62 -3.29
CA ALA A 150 -14.66 -6.02 -2.27
C ALA A 150 -13.25 -5.74 -2.81
N TRP A 151 -12.68 -6.71 -3.54
CA TRP A 151 -11.37 -6.57 -4.17
C TRP A 151 -11.34 -5.40 -5.17
N LEU A 152 -12.31 -5.34 -6.08
CA LEU A 152 -12.38 -4.29 -7.09
C LEU A 152 -12.51 -2.90 -6.46
N ARG A 153 -13.38 -2.75 -5.46
CA ARG A 153 -13.53 -1.48 -4.73
C ARG A 153 -12.23 -1.01 -4.10
N LEU A 154 -11.47 -1.93 -3.51
CA LEU A 154 -10.17 -1.62 -2.91
C LEU A 154 -9.12 -1.26 -3.97
N SER A 155 -9.03 -2.03 -5.07
CA SER A 155 -8.10 -1.74 -6.17
C SER A 155 -8.39 -0.40 -6.83
N ASP A 156 -9.66 -0.11 -7.14
CA ASP A 156 -10.08 1.17 -7.74
C ASP A 156 -9.76 2.35 -6.81
N ALA A 157 -9.92 2.17 -5.49
CA ALA A 157 -9.60 3.19 -4.50
C ALA A 157 -8.08 3.43 -4.34
N ASP A 158 -7.26 2.40 -4.55
CA ASP A 158 -5.79 2.44 -4.43
C ASP A 158 -5.10 3.10 -5.63
N ASP A 159 -5.65 2.91 -6.84
CA ASP A 159 -5.06 3.37 -8.10
C ASP A 159 -5.21 4.88 -8.37
N HIS A 160 -5.95 5.61 -7.53
CA HIS A 160 -6.27 7.05 -7.66
C HIS A 160 -5.50 7.95 -6.69
#